data_AF-A0A5N7BJP7-F1
#
_entry.id   AF-A0A5N7BJP7-F1
#
_cell.length_a   1.000
_cell.length_b   1.000
_cell.length_c   1.000
_cell.angle_alpha   90.00
_cell.angle_beta   90.00
_cell.angle_gamma   90.00
#
_symmetry.space_group_name_H-M   'P 1'
#
loop_
_entity.id
_entity.type
_entity.pdbx_description
1 polymer ?
#
loop_
_entity_poly.entity_id
_entity_poly.type
_entity_poly.pdbx_seq_one_letter_code
_entity_poly.pdbx_strand_id
1 'polypeptide(L)'
;MTTIPNPAQWREGQGPEYAIYNMLAREILSEDFVQGKRLLESVIFWISTTQRTPPETFPTLEDYMAYRACDVGAYTVFRSMEFACDISLSDTDFEAAARLRSLCEKHFLLTNDLYSYAKEAIAEQEHGVPVLNAVRVVQLLMNISADSAKAIVRQVVWDVERQLNEEYERVTQDAPESRLTYAQGLIISIAGNMFFSATCARYARVVEGSRLHA
;
A
#
# COMPACT_ATOMS: atom_id res chain seq x y z
N MET A 1 -15.14 -2.58 27.20
CA MET A 1 -14.96 -3.97 26.71
C MET A 1 -16.16 -4.30 25.85
N THR A 2 -16.07 -4.03 24.55
CA THR A 2 -17.14 -4.31 23.59
C THR A 2 -16.96 -5.74 23.11
N THR A 3 -17.82 -6.64 23.60
CA THR A 3 -17.79 -8.07 23.27
C THR A 3 -18.25 -8.29 21.84
N ILE A 4 -17.44 -9.00 21.05
CA ILE A 4 -17.78 -9.49 19.71
C ILE A 4 -19.01 -10.42 19.82
N PRO A 5 -20.09 -10.21 19.04
CA PRO A 5 -21.29 -11.04 19.12
C PRO A 5 -21.07 -12.50 18.72
N ASN A 6 -21.79 -13.41 19.39
CA ASN A 6 -21.73 -14.86 19.20
C ASN A 6 -22.32 -15.28 17.83
N PRO A 7 -21.59 -16.05 16.99
CA PRO A 7 -22.06 -16.56 15.70
C PRO A 7 -23.34 -17.41 15.73
N ALA A 8 -23.80 -17.86 16.89
CA ALA A 8 -25.03 -18.65 17.01
C ALA A 8 -26.34 -17.83 16.82
N GLN A 9 -26.28 -16.51 16.64
CA GLN A 9 -27.46 -15.64 16.49
C GLN A 9 -27.93 -15.43 15.04
N TRP A 10 -27.23 -15.95 14.04
CA TRP A 10 -27.61 -15.79 12.63
C TRP A 10 -28.71 -16.80 12.27
N ARG A 11 -29.97 -16.34 12.16
CA ARG A 11 -31.13 -17.18 11.79
C ARG A 11 -30.97 -17.75 10.38
N GLU A 12 -31.39 -19.01 10.23
CA GLU A 12 -31.46 -19.74 8.97
C GLU A 12 -32.45 -19.10 7.99
N GLY A 13 -31.95 -18.74 6.82
CA GLY A 13 -32.71 -18.18 5.71
C GLY A 13 -31.88 -17.18 4.91
N GLN A 14 -30.92 -17.70 4.12
CA GLN A 14 -29.87 -16.96 3.39
C GLN A 14 -28.85 -16.28 4.32
N GLY A 15 -27.78 -16.99 4.69
CA GLY A 15 -26.63 -16.34 5.35
C GLY A 15 -26.07 -15.25 4.43
N PRO A 16 -25.76 -14.04 4.92
CA PRO A 16 -25.45 -12.94 4.04
C PRO A 16 -24.06 -13.22 3.46
N GLU A 17 -24.00 -13.45 2.16
CA GLU A 17 -22.80 -13.28 1.37
C GLU A 17 -22.13 -11.99 1.88
N TYR A 18 -20.90 -12.09 2.39
CA TYR A 18 -20.14 -10.94 2.91
C TYR A 18 -20.52 -10.39 4.30
N ALA A 19 -21.05 -11.20 5.22
CA ALA A 19 -21.40 -10.80 6.62
C ALA A 19 -20.38 -9.88 7.32
N ILE A 20 -19.10 -10.24 7.30
CA ILE A 20 -18.02 -9.47 7.94
C ILE A 20 -17.82 -8.11 7.27
N TYR A 21 -17.82 -8.08 5.93
CA TYR A 21 -17.66 -6.83 5.18
C TYR A 21 -18.83 -5.88 5.40
N ASN A 22 -20.05 -6.40 5.47
CA ASN A 22 -21.24 -5.60 5.80
C ASN A 22 -21.17 -5.02 7.22
N MET A 23 -20.65 -5.79 8.19
CA MET A 23 -20.41 -5.29 9.54
C MET A 23 -19.38 -4.16 9.55
N LEU A 24 -18.19 -4.39 8.96
CA LEU A 24 -17.13 -3.39 8.89
C LEU A 24 -17.59 -2.09 8.19
N ALA A 25 -18.32 -2.22 7.07
CA ALA A 25 -18.83 -1.04 6.36
C ALA A 25 -19.81 -0.23 7.21
N ARG A 26 -20.67 -0.88 8.00
CA ARG A 26 -21.59 -0.19 8.91
C ARG A 26 -20.85 0.54 10.02
N GLU A 27 -19.88 -0.11 10.66
CA GLU A 27 -19.08 0.50 11.72
C GLU A 27 -18.30 1.72 11.20
N ILE A 28 -17.65 1.60 10.04
CA ILE A 28 -16.94 2.72 9.40
C ILE A 28 -17.87 3.89 9.10
N LEU A 29 -19.05 3.63 8.53
CA LEU A 29 -20.02 4.68 8.19
C LEU A 29 -20.69 5.30 9.41
N SER A 30 -20.78 4.58 10.53
CA SER A 30 -21.35 5.11 11.77
C SER A 30 -20.40 6.02 12.54
N GLU A 31 -19.08 5.81 12.40
CA GLU A 31 -18.06 6.64 13.03
C GLU A 31 -17.95 8.01 12.33
N ASP A 32 -17.74 8.00 11.02
CA ASP A 32 -17.81 9.20 10.17
C ASP A 32 -18.38 8.81 8.81
N PHE A 33 -19.56 9.32 8.48
CA PHE A 33 -20.23 9.00 7.22
C PHE A 33 -19.46 9.49 5.99
N VAL A 34 -18.89 10.69 6.04
CA VAL A 34 -18.25 11.33 4.88
C VAL A 34 -16.88 10.71 4.62
N GLN A 35 -16.02 10.64 5.64
CA GLN A 35 -14.71 10.02 5.54
C GLN A 35 -14.81 8.50 5.42
N GLY A 36 -15.76 7.88 6.12
CA GLY A 36 -16.01 6.45 6.01
C GLY A 36 -16.44 6.03 4.61
N LYS A 37 -17.31 6.81 3.94
CA LYS A 37 -17.67 6.56 2.53
C LYS A 37 -16.44 6.64 1.62
N ARG A 38 -15.61 7.68 1.80
CA ARG A 38 -14.36 7.88 1.05
C ARG A 38 -13.37 6.73 1.22
N LEU A 39 -13.24 6.19 2.44
CA LEU A 39 -12.43 5.01 2.72
C LEU A 39 -12.99 3.77 2.03
N LEU A 40 -14.29 3.49 2.18
CA LEU A 40 -14.93 2.32 1.57
C LEU A 40 -14.87 2.35 0.04
N GLU A 41 -15.06 3.52 -0.58
CA GLU A 41 -14.88 3.69 -2.03
C GLU A 41 -13.45 3.33 -2.46
N SER A 42 -12.44 3.72 -1.68
CA SER A 42 -11.04 3.35 -1.96
C SER A 42 -10.78 1.86 -1.81
N VAL A 43 -11.42 1.19 -0.85
CA VAL A 43 -11.32 -0.28 -0.66
C VAL A 43 -11.95 -1.00 -1.85
N ILE A 44 -13.14 -0.57 -2.28
CA ILE A 44 -13.83 -1.15 -3.45
C ILE A 44 -12.99 -0.97 -4.71
N PHE A 45 -12.42 0.22 -4.91
CA PHE A 45 -11.54 0.52 -6.04
C PHE A 45 -10.30 -0.40 -6.06
N TRP A 46 -9.65 -0.58 -4.91
CA TRP A 46 -8.49 -1.45 -4.77
C TRP A 46 -8.83 -2.91 -5.08
N ILE A 47 -9.88 -3.46 -4.45
CA ILE A 47 -10.34 -4.85 -4.70
C ILE A 47 -10.63 -5.05 -6.19
N SER A 48 -11.37 -4.12 -6.81
CA SER A 48 -11.71 -4.18 -8.23
C SER A 48 -10.47 -4.14 -9.14
N THR A 49 -9.42 -3.44 -8.72
CA THR A 49 -8.16 -3.35 -9.47
C THR A 49 -7.36 -4.64 -9.38
N THR A 50 -7.25 -5.24 -8.18
CA THR A 50 -6.51 -6.50 -7.95
C THR A 50 -7.11 -7.71 -8.65
N GLN A 51 -8.38 -7.63 -9.10
CA GLN A 51 -9.03 -8.67 -9.88
C GLN A 51 -8.68 -8.63 -11.38
N ARG A 52 -8.00 -7.58 -11.84
CA ARG A 52 -7.60 -7.45 -13.25
C ARG A 52 -6.40 -8.34 -13.53
N THR A 53 -6.37 -8.97 -14.69
CA THR A 53 -5.19 -9.67 -15.17
C THR A 53 -4.06 -8.67 -15.43
N PRO A 54 -2.88 -8.83 -14.82
CA PRO A 54 -1.74 -7.97 -15.09
C PRO A 54 -1.21 -8.17 -16.52
N PRO A 55 -0.60 -7.14 -17.12
CA PRO A 55 0.19 -7.32 -18.34
C PRO A 55 1.28 -8.37 -18.13
N GLU A 56 1.58 -9.15 -19.18
CA GLU A 56 2.66 -10.15 -19.13
C GLU A 56 4.05 -9.49 -19.00
N THR A 57 4.20 -8.28 -19.56
CA THR A 57 5.46 -7.52 -19.52
C THR A 57 5.18 -6.03 -19.38
N PHE A 58 6.19 -5.31 -18.87
CA PHE A 58 6.19 -3.85 -18.74
C PHE A 58 7.35 -3.28 -19.55
N PRO A 59 7.14 -2.30 -20.45
CA PRO A 59 8.21 -1.72 -21.27
C PRO A 59 9.26 -0.96 -20.44
N THR A 60 8.83 -0.34 -19.34
CA THR A 60 9.70 0.39 -18.41
C THR A 60 9.32 0.12 -16.96
N LEU A 61 10.23 0.46 -16.04
CA LEU A 61 9.91 0.43 -14.60
C LEU A 61 8.84 1.46 -14.23
N GLU A 62 8.78 2.60 -14.92
CA GLU A 62 7.74 3.62 -14.68
C GLU A 62 6.35 3.09 -15.07
N ASP A 63 6.23 2.38 -16.19
CA ASP A 63 4.96 1.73 -16.60
C ASP A 63 4.52 0.70 -15.55
N TYR A 64 5.46 -0.07 -15.02
CA TYR A 64 5.20 -1.00 -13.92
C TYR A 64 4.71 -0.26 -12.67
N MET A 65 5.40 0.79 -12.24
CA MET A 65 5.02 1.55 -11.04
C MET A 65 3.64 2.19 -11.18
N ALA A 66 3.29 2.71 -12.37
CA ALA A 66 1.97 3.28 -12.64
C ALA A 66 0.85 2.23 -12.52
N TYR A 67 1.08 1.01 -13.02
CA TYR A 67 0.15 -0.09 -12.83
C TYR A 67 0.07 -0.51 -11.36
N ARG A 68 1.24 -0.71 -10.73
CA ARG A 68 1.38 -1.26 -9.38
C ARG A 68 0.87 -0.32 -8.29
N ALA A 69 0.90 0.99 -8.48
CA ALA A 69 0.37 1.97 -7.51
C ALA A 69 -1.10 1.72 -7.18
N CYS A 70 -1.92 1.32 -8.17
CA CYS A 70 -3.32 0.97 -7.95
C CYS A 70 -3.50 -0.42 -7.32
N ASP A 71 -2.63 -1.36 -7.66
CA ASP A 71 -2.71 -2.76 -7.22
C ASP A 71 -2.20 -2.98 -5.79
N VAL A 72 -1.17 -2.24 -5.36
CA VAL A 72 -0.58 -2.36 -4.02
C VAL A 72 -1.47 -1.81 -2.90
N GLY A 73 -2.48 -1.00 -3.24
CA GLY A 73 -3.43 -0.44 -2.27
C GLY A 73 -2.90 0.74 -1.45
N ALA A 74 -1.83 1.41 -1.90
CA ALA A 74 -1.24 2.56 -1.20
C ALA A 74 -2.28 3.68 -0.98
N TYR A 75 -3.11 3.96 -2.00
CA TYR A 75 -4.19 4.94 -1.88
C TYR A 75 -5.17 4.58 -0.76
N THR A 76 -5.59 3.32 -0.65
CA THR A 76 -6.48 2.84 0.42
C THR A 76 -5.85 3.01 1.81
N VAL A 77 -4.54 2.78 1.94
CA VAL A 77 -3.81 3.04 3.19
C VAL A 77 -3.85 4.52 3.56
N PHE A 78 -3.66 5.42 2.60
CA PHE A 78 -3.71 6.86 2.87
C PHE A 78 -5.13 7.32 3.24
N ARG A 79 -6.18 6.77 2.61
CA ARG A 79 -7.57 7.03 3.02
C ARG A 79 -7.90 6.49 4.40
N SER A 80 -7.27 5.37 4.79
CA SER A 80 -7.39 4.82 6.15
C SER A 80 -6.72 5.74 7.17
N MET A 81 -5.56 6.30 6.82
CA MET A 81 -4.86 7.30 7.64
C MET A 81 -5.68 8.58 7.80
N GLU A 82 -6.26 9.10 6.70
CA GLU A 82 -7.16 10.26 6.73
C GLU A 82 -8.32 10.03 7.69
N PHE A 83 -9.03 8.90 7.54
CA PHE A 83 -10.15 8.51 8.41
C PHE A 83 -9.73 8.37 9.88
N ALA A 84 -8.61 7.70 10.15
CA ALA A 84 -8.16 7.45 11.52
C ALA A 84 -7.67 8.71 12.25
N CYS A 85 -7.23 9.73 11.50
CA CYS A 85 -6.68 10.97 12.04
C CYS A 85 -7.61 12.18 11.90
N ASP A 86 -8.86 11.95 11.46
CA ASP A 86 -9.86 13.01 11.17
C ASP A 86 -9.31 14.12 10.25
N ILE A 87 -8.65 13.71 9.16
CA ILE A 87 -8.03 14.66 8.21
C ILE A 87 -8.98 14.91 7.05
N SER A 88 -9.54 16.11 7.01
CA SER A 88 -10.32 16.61 5.89
C SER A 88 -9.57 17.74 5.16
N LEU A 89 -9.21 17.50 3.90
CA LEU A 89 -8.60 18.50 3.03
C LEU A 89 -9.63 19.15 2.11
N SER A 90 -9.41 20.42 1.81
CA SER A 90 -10.04 21.06 0.65
C SER A 90 -9.51 20.43 -0.64
N ASP A 91 -10.28 20.50 -1.73
CA ASP A 91 -9.81 20.01 -3.04
C ASP A 91 -8.50 20.70 -3.45
N THR A 92 -8.36 21.98 -3.15
CA THR A 92 -7.12 22.74 -3.39
C THR A 92 -5.93 22.20 -2.60
N ASP A 93 -6.10 21.90 -1.32
CA ASP A 93 -5.02 21.32 -0.50
C ASP A 93 -4.69 19.89 -0.89
N PHE A 94 -5.70 19.10 -1.27
CA PHE A 94 -5.54 17.74 -1.75
C PHE A 94 -4.72 17.67 -3.04
N GLU A 95 -4.98 18.61 -3.97
CA GLU A 95 -4.21 18.75 -5.21
C GLU A 95 -2.81 19.34 -4.96
N ALA A 96 -2.68 20.29 -4.02
CA ALA A 96 -1.37 20.85 -3.66
C ALA A 96 -0.38 19.80 -3.15
N ALA A 97 -0.88 18.70 -2.55
CA ALA A 97 -0.11 17.56 -2.06
C ALA A 97 -0.05 16.37 -3.04
N ALA A 98 -0.59 16.48 -4.26
CA ALA A 98 -0.71 15.35 -5.20
C ALA A 98 0.65 14.71 -5.55
N ARG A 99 1.69 15.53 -5.75
CA ARG A 99 3.04 15.04 -6.05
C ARG A 99 3.67 14.34 -4.83
N LEU A 100 3.52 14.89 -3.63
CA LEU A 100 3.95 14.23 -2.39
C LEU A 100 3.29 12.85 -2.25
N ARG A 101 1.96 12.79 -2.45
CA ARG A 101 1.20 11.55 -2.43
C ARG A 101 1.72 10.54 -3.45
N SER A 102 1.93 10.94 -4.70
CA SER A 102 2.46 10.05 -5.75
C SER A 102 3.85 9.51 -5.42
N LEU A 103 4.74 10.34 -4.86
CA LEU A 103 6.05 9.88 -4.38
C LEU A 103 5.92 8.88 -3.22
N CYS A 104 4.96 9.09 -2.31
CA CYS A 104 4.67 8.15 -1.23
C CYS A 104 4.15 6.81 -1.77
N GLU A 105 3.30 6.82 -2.80
CA GLU A 105 2.84 5.58 -3.47
C GLU A 105 4.01 4.80 -4.09
N LYS A 106 4.91 5.51 -4.78
CA LYS A 106 6.14 4.92 -5.35
C LYS A 106 7.04 4.33 -4.25
N HIS A 107 7.25 5.05 -3.15
CA HIS A 107 8.03 4.53 -2.03
C HIS A 107 7.39 3.29 -1.43
N PHE A 108 6.08 3.35 -1.16
CA PHE A 108 5.32 2.27 -0.55
C PHE A 108 5.41 0.99 -1.38
N LEU A 109 5.18 1.08 -2.69
CA LEU A 109 5.19 -0.07 -3.59
C LEU A 109 6.59 -0.66 -3.76
N LEU A 110 7.61 0.16 -4.01
CA LEU A 110 8.98 -0.32 -4.24
C LEU A 110 9.57 -0.97 -2.99
N THR A 111 9.27 -0.39 -1.82
CA THR A 111 9.64 -0.97 -0.54
C THR A 111 8.96 -2.31 -0.32
N ASN A 112 7.65 -2.41 -0.59
CA ASN A 112 6.92 -3.68 -0.49
C ASN A 112 7.58 -4.75 -1.37
N ASP A 113 7.79 -4.43 -2.65
CA ASP A 113 8.35 -5.34 -3.64
C ASP A 113 9.76 -5.82 -3.27
N LEU A 114 10.61 -4.93 -2.75
CA LEU A 114 11.96 -5.28 -2.29
C LEU A 114 11.95 -6.35 -1.20
N TYR A 115 11.11 -6.16 -0.17
CA TYR A 115 11.06 -7.07 0.97
C TYR A 115 10.21 -8.32 0.69
N SER A 116 9.19 -8.22 -0.18
CA SER A 116 8.30 -9.33 -0.52
C SER A 116 8.85 -10.26 -1.61
N TYR A 117 9.88 -9.83 -2.36
CA TYR A 117 10.37 -10.54 -3.55
C TYR A 117 10.66 -12.02 -3.31
N ALA A 118 11.36 -12.38 -2.23
CA ALA A 118 11.70 -13.78 -1.96
C ALA A 118 10.44 -14.65 -1.78
N LYS A 119 9.44 -14.13 -1.05
CA LYS A 119 8.15 -14.79 -0.82
C LYS A 119 7.37 -14.95 -2.14
N GLU A 120 7.43 -13.97 -3.03
CA GLU A 120 6.75 -14.03 -4.33
C GLU A 120 7.45 -14.95 -5.32
N ALA A 121 8.78 -14.94 -5.36
CA ALA A 121 9.55 -15.84 -6.22
C ALA A 121 9.34 -17.32 -5.85
N ILE A 122 9.23 -17.65 -4.57
CA ILE A 122 8.88 -19.02 -4.12
C ILE A 122 7.45 -19.38 -4.55
N ALA A 123 6.49 -18.48 -4.36
CA ALA A 123 5.11 -18.73 -4.77
C ALA A 123 4.97 -18.96 -6.29
N GLU A 124 5.76 -18.27 -7.11
CA GLU A 124 5.82 -18.52 -8.57
C GLU A 124 6.34 -19.92 -8.87
N GLN A 125 7.40 -20.37 -8.17
CA GLN A 125 7.96 -21.71 -8.36
C GLN A 125 6.99 -22.82 -7.90
N GLU A 126 6.28 -22.60 -6.81
CA GLU A 126 5.39 -23.60 -6.21
C GLU A 126 3.99 -23.64 -6.85
N HIS A 127 3.49 -22.50 -7.34
CA HIS A 127 2.09 -22.35 -7.76
C HIS A 127 1.93 -21.81 -9.19
N GLY A 128 3.02 -21.48 -9.88
CA GLY A 128 2.97 -20.93 -11.24
C GLY A 128 2.34 -19.54 -11.33
N VAL A 129 2.20 -18.82 -10.21
CA VAL A 129 1.65 -17.46 -10.17
C VAL A 129 2.74 -16.48 -10.59
N PRO A 130 2.54 -15.68 -11.66
CA PRO A 130 3.56 -14.73 -12.12
C PRO A 130 3.95 -13.73 -11.03
N VAL A 131 5.25 -13.45 -10.90
CA VAL A 131 5.76 -12.43 -9.97
C VAL A 131 5.48 -11.03 -10.51
N LEU A 132 4.48 -10.35 -9.96
CA LEU A 132 4.22 -8.92 -10.21
C LEU A 132 5.06 -8.06 -9.25
N ASN A 133 6.36 -7.92 -9.52
CA ASN A 133 7.32 -7.27 -8.60
C ASN A 133 8.38 -6.44 -9.35
N ALA A 134 8.71 -5.25 -8.85
CA ALA A 134 9.72 -4.36 -9.41
C ALA A 134 11.08 -5.04 -9.63
N VAL A 135 11.51 -5.91 -8.70
CA VAL A 135 12.79 -6.64 -8.84
C VAL A 135 12.76 -7.52 -10.08
N ARG A 136 11.67 -8.26 -10.31
CA ARG A 136 11.53 -9.11 -11.50
C ARG A 136 11.49 -8.27 -12.78
N VAL A 137 10.79 -7.13 -12.77
CA VAL A 137 10.74 -6.22 -13.92
C VAL A 137 12.13 -5.72 -14.28
N VAL A 138 12.91 -5.25 -13.29
CA VAL A 138 14.29 -4.78 -13.52
C VAL A 138 15.20 -5.91 -14.03
N GLN A 139 15.06 -7.12 -13.49
CA GLN A 139 15.82 -8.29 -13.99
C GLN A 139 15.57 -8.53 -15.48
N LEU A 140 14.32 -8.50 -15.92
CA LEU A 140 13.93 -8.78 -17.29
C LEU A 140 14.36 -7.65 -18.24
N LEU A 141 14.15 -6.39 -17.83
CA LEU A 141 14.51 -5.22 -18.63
C LEU A 141 16.02 -5.12 -18.87
N MET A 142 16.83 -5.51 -17.89
CA MET A 142 18.29 -5.34 -17.93
C MET A 142 19.06 -6.64 -18.15
N ASN A 143 18.38 -7.79 -18.16
CA ASN A 143 18.98 -9.12 -18.22
C ASN A 143 20.06 -9.35 -17.14
N ILE A 144 19.69 -9.12 -15.87
CA ILE A 144 20.60 -9.20 -14.72
C ILE A 144 20.09 -10.14 -13.61
N SER A 145 20.98 -10.45 -12.66
CA SER A 145 20.64 -11.24 -11.48
C SER A 145 19.62 -10.54 -10.58
N ALA A 146 18.90 -11.32 -9.76
CA ALA A 146 17.93 -10.79 -8.81
C ALA A 146 18.59 -9.87 -7.77
N ASP A 147 19.81 -10.17 -7.35
CA ASP A 147 20.52 -9.36 -6.35
C ASP A 147 20.98 -8.03 -6.95
N SER A 148 21.44 -8.03 -8.21
CA SER A 148 21.71 -6.78 -8.95
C SER A 148 20.44 -5.95 -9.13
N ALA A 149 19.31 -6.58 -9.47
CA ALA A 149 18.04 -5.89 -9.61
C ALA A 149 17.54 -5.30 -8.28
N LYS A 150 17.65 -6.04 -7.16
CA LYS A 150 17.35 -5.50 -5.81
C LYS A 150 18.21 -4.28 -5.49
N ALA A 151 19.49 -4.29 -5.85
CA ALA A 151 20.37 -3.15 -5.63
C ALA A 151 19.90 -1.91 -6.40
N ILE A 152 19.48 -2.08 -7.65
CA ILE A 152 18.91 -1.01 -8.48
C ILE A 152 17.60 -0.51 -7.88
N VAL A 153 16.67 -1.40 -7.51
CA VAL A 153 15.39 -0.99 -6.91
C VAL A 153 15.61 -0.23 -5.59
N ARG A 154 16.58 -0.64 -4.74
CA ARG A 154 16.96 0.14 -3.54
C ARG A 154 17.47 1.54 -3.89
N GLN A 155 18.27 1.67 -4.94
CA GLN A 155 18.74 2.97 -5.40
C GLN A 155 17.56 3.86 -5.86
N VAL A 156 16.57 3.29 -6.55
CA VAL A 156 15.35 4.02 -6.93
C VAL A 156 14.57 4.47 -5.70
N VAL A 157 14.45 3.62 -4.66
CA VAL A 157 13.83 4.02 -3.38
C VAL A 157 14.55 5.22 -2.78
N TRP A 158 15.88 5.22 -2.73
CA TRP A 158 16.66 6.36 -2.23
C TRP A 158 16.45 7.64 -3.05
N ASP A 159 16.38 7.53 -4.38
CA ASP A 159 16.08 8.69 -5.23
C ASP A 159 14.64 9.21 -5.01
N VAL A 160 13.69 8.34 -4.70
CA VAL A 160 12.33 8.73 -4.28
C VAL A 160 12.35 9.40 -2.91
N GLU A 161 13.12 8.91 -1.94
CA GLU A 161 13.26 9.53 -0.61
C GLU A 161 13.87 10.94 -0.68
N ARG A 162 14.86 11.16 -1.55
CA ARG A 162 15.39 12.50 -1.81
C ARG A 162 14.31 13.45 -2.34
N GLN A 163 13.55 13.00 -3.33
CA GLN A 163 12.43 13.78 -3.89
C GLN A 163 11.31 14.02 -2.87
N LEU A 164 11.05 13.04 -2.00
CA LEU A 164 10.09 13.19 -0.91
C LEU A 164 10.50 14.29 0.05
N ASN A 165 11.79 14.39 0.41
CA ASN A 165 12.27 15.47 1.28
C ASN A 165 12.02 16.85 0.66
N GLU A 166 12.46 17.04 -0.59
CA GLU A 166 12.28 18.31 -1.33
C GLU A 166 10.80 18.68 -1.44
N GLU A 167 9.95 17.71 -1.77
CA GLU A 167 8.52 17.93 -1.95
C GLU A 167 7.79 18.15 -0.63
N TYR A 168 8.21 17.48 0.45
CA TYR A 168 7.66 17.69 1.78
C TYR A 168 7.94 19.11 2.28
N GLU A 169 9.18 19.60 2.12
CA GLU A 169 9.53 20.99 2.44
C GLU A 169 8.64 21.98 1.65
N ARG A 170 8.47 21.74 0.34
CA ARG A 170 7.61 22.57 -0.52
C ARG A 170 6.14 22.57 -0.10
N VAL A 171 5.58 21.40 0.23
CA VAL A 171 4.15 21.25 0.58
C VAL A 171 3.85 21.82 1.96
N THR A 172 4.82 21.79 2.88
CA THR A 172 4.66 22.24 4.25
C THR A 172 5.01 23.72 4.47
N GLN A 173 5.67 24.37 3.52
CA GLN A 173 5.96 25.80 3.58
C GLN A 173 4.67 26.63 3.63
N ASP A 174 4.52 27.44 4.70
CA ASP A 174 3.38 28.32 4.96
C ASP A 174 2.02 27.61 4.83
N ALA A 175 1.99 26.31 5.11
CA ALA A 175 0.82 25.47 4.94
C ALA A 175 -0.14 25.55 6.14
N PRO A 176 -1.46 25.46 5.91
CA PRO A 176 -2.42 25.32 6.99
C PRO A 176 -2.18 23.99 7.73
N GLU A 177 -2.59 23.94 9.00
CA GLU A 177 -2.41 22.77 9.87
C GLU A 177 -2.93 21.47 9.24
N SER A 178 -4.10 21.50 8.57
CA SER A 178 -4.66 20.33 7.89
C SER A 178 -3.73 19.72 6.85
N ARG A 179 -3.04 20.56 6.06
CA ARG A 179 -2.08 20.12 5.04
C ARG A 179 -0.78 19.62 5.66
N LEU A 180 -0.32 20.24 6.75
CA LEU A 180 0.83 19.78 7.52
C LEU A 180 0.58 18.38 8.09
N THR A 181 -0.55 18.18 8.76
CA THR A 181 -0.95 16.90 9.34
C THR A 181 -1.10 15.82 8.27
N TYR A 182 -1.69 16.16 7.11
CA TYR A 182 -1.78 15.23 5.99
C TYR A 182 -0.41 14.81 5.46
N ALA A 183 0.49 15.77 5.21
CA ALA A 183 1.83 15.49 4.72
C ALA A 183 2.62 14.61 5.71
N GLN A 184 2.51 14.89 7.01
CA GLN A 184 3.12 14.06 8.06
C GLN A 184 2.53 12.64 8.08
N GLY A 185 1.21 12.51 7.98
CA GLY A 185 0.51 11.23 7.92
C GLY A 185 0.97 10.36 6.75
N LEU A 186 1.20 10.95 5.57
CA LEU A 186 1.77 10.25 4.42
C LEU A 186 3.18 9.73 4.71
N ILE A 187 4.07 10.57 5.24
CA ILE A 187 5.45 10.18 5.58
C ILE A 187 5.48 9.07 6.63
N ILE A 188 4.67 9.17 7.67
CA ILE A 188 4.58 8.15 8.72
C ILE A 188 4.05 6.83 8.15
N SER A 189 3.08 6.88 7.23
CA SER A 189 2.53 5.68 6.59
C SER A 189 3.59 4.91 5.81
N ILE A 190 4.42 5.59 5.01
CA ILE A 190 5.47 4.94 4.22
C ILE A 190 6.66 4.48 5.07
N ALA A 191 7.02 5.25 6.10
CA ALA A 191 8.05 4.85 7.07
C ALA A 191 7.62 3.61 7.86
N GLY A 192 6.35 3.56 8.29
CA GLY A 192 5.75 2.40 8.93
C GLY A 192 5.72 1.18 8.01
N ASN A 193 5.38 1.34 6.73
CA ASN A 193 5.45 0.28 5.73
C ASN A 193 6.88 -0.28 5.59
N MET A 194 7.89 0.59 5.54
CA MET A 194 9.28 0.16 5.45
C MET A 194 9.73 -0.62 6.67
N PHE A 195 9.47 -0.08 7.87
CA PHE A 195 9.80 -0.74 9.11
C PHE A 195 9.11 -2.10 9.22
N PHE A 196 7.79 -2.13 9.01
CA PHE A 196 7.02 -3.37 9.03
C PHE A 196 7.56 -4.38 8.01
N SER A 197 7.82 -3.96 6.77
CA SER A 197 8.34 -4.83 5.72
C SER A 197 9.71 -5.41 6.09
N ALA A 198 10.59 -4.63 6.70
CA ALA A 198 11.89 -5.09 7.14
C ALA A 198 11.83 -6.09 8.31
N THR A 199 10.80 -6.03 9.15
CA THR A 199 10.73 -6.81 10.40
C THR A 199 9.65 -7.90 10.42
N CYS A 200 8.71 -7.90 9.48
CA CYS A 200 7.53 -8.77 9.58
C CYS A 200 7.84 -10.25 9.30
N ALA A 201 7.20 -11.12 10.07
CA ALA A 201 7.23 -12.57 9.86
C ALA A 201 6.80 -12.99 8.46
N ARG A 202 5.90 -12.23 7.83
CA ARG A 202 5.36 -12.49 6.49
C ARG A 202 6.47 -12.59 5.44
N TYR A 203 7.51 -11.75 5.54
CA TYR A 203 8.64 -11.73 4.60
C TYR A 203 9.85 -12.47 5.14
N ALA A 204 10.15 -12.33 6.43
CA ALA A 204 11.33 -12.96 7.03
C ALA A 204 11.30 -14.50 6.99
N ARG A 205 10.13 -15.14 7.11
CA ARG A 205 10.01 -16.60 7.24
C ARG A 205 10.56 -17.41 6.06
N VAL A 206 10.69 -16.79 4.88
CA VAL A 206 11.19 -17.46 3.67
C VAL A 206 12.65 -17.13 3.36
N VAL A 207 13.27 -16.26 4.15
CA VAL A 207 14.67 -15.85 3.97
C VAL A 207 15.54 -16.66 4.92
N GLU A 208 16.43 -17.48 4.36
CA GLU A 208 17.34 -18.34 5.12
C GLU A 208 18.12 -17.54 6.17
N GLY A 209 18.23 -18.10 7.38
CA GLY A 209 18.92 -17.47 8.50
C GLY A 209 18.09 -16.44 9.29
N SER A 210 16.91 -16.05 8.81
CA SER A 210 16.02 -15.19 9.58
C SER A 210 15.50 -15.88 10.84
N ARG A 211 15.60 -15.19 11.98
CA ARG A 211 15.03 -15.64 13.27
C ARG A 211 14.01 -14.63 13.74
N LEU A 212 12.76 -15.07 13.88
CA LEU A 212 11.75 -14.28 14.56
C LEU A 212 11.93 -14.50 16.05
N HIS A 213 12.17 -13.43 16.79
CA HIS A 213 12.09 -13.48 18.25
C HIS A 213 10.62 -13.68 18.60
N ALA A 214 10.30 -14.87 19.13
CA ALA A 214 8.99 -15.21 19.67
C ALA A 214 8.78 -14.57 21.05
#